data_AF-A0A2I0J0T4-F1
#
_entry.id   AF-A0A2I0J0T4-F1
#
_cell.length_a   1.000
_cell.length_b   1.000
_cell.length_c   1.000
_cell.angle_alpha   90.00
_cell.angle_beta   90.00
_cell.angle_gamma   90.00
#
_symmetry.space_group_name_H-M   'P 1'
#
loop_
_entity.id
_entity.type
_entity.pdbx_description
1 polymer ?
#
loop_
_entity_poly.entity_id
_entity_poly.type
_entity_poly.pdbx_seq_one_letter_code
_entity_poly.pdbx_strand_id
1 'polypeptide(L)'
;MRDLLAQREQAEKNRLAEALDADIKRWSSGKQGNLRALLSTLQYILGPDSGWQPVTLTEIVTAAAVKKAYRKATLCVHPDKLQQRGASLQQKYICEKVFDLLKEAWNRFSAEEK
;
A
#
# COMPACT_ATOMS: atom_id res chain seq x y z
N MET A 1 -17.78 -15.19 30.24
CA MET A 1 -16.33 -14.90 30.36
C MET A 1 -15.60 -14.99 29.01
N ARG A 2 -15.87 -16.01 28.17
CA ARG A 2 -15.31 -16.14 26.80
C ARG A 2 -15.74 -15.01 25.84
N ASP A 3 -16.99 -14.55 25.93
CA ASP A 3 -17.52 -13.49 25.06
C ASP A 3 -16.91 -12.10 25.33
N LEU A 4 -16.56 -11.81 26.60
CA LEU A 4 -15.88 -10.57 27.00
C LEU A 4 -14.45 -10.47 26.44
N LEU A 5 -13.75 -11.60 26.36
CA LEU A 5 -12.42 -11.66 25.75
C LEU A 5 -12.51 -11.46 24.23
N ALA A 6 -13.45 -12.14 23.56
CA ALA A 6 -13.68 -11.97 22.13
C ALA A 6 -14.08 -10.53 21.76
N GLN A 7 -14.93 -9.88 22.58
CA GLN A 7 -15.29 -8.47 22.40
C GLN A 7 -14.09 -7.53 22.57
N ARG A 8 -13.22 -7.78 23.55
CA ARG A 8 -11.98 -7.00 23.74
C ARG A 8 -11.02 -7.17 22.57
N GLU A 9 -10.76 -8.40 22.13
CA GLU A 9 -9.90 -8.67 20.97
C GLU A 9 -10.45 -8.02 19.70
N GLN A 10 -11.78 -8.05 19.50
CA GLN A 10 -12.41 -7.38 18.36
C GLN A 10 -12.29 -5.87 18.44
N ALA A 11 -12.48 -5.28 19.62
CA ALA A 11 -12.33 -3.84 19.83
C ALA A 11 -10.88 -3.37 19.58
N GLU A 12 -9.89 -4.17 20.00
CA GLU A 12 -8.48 -3.89 19.72
C GLU A 12 -8.17 -3.96 18.23
N LYS A 13 -8.67 -4.98 17.52
CA LYS A 13 -8.56 -5.08 16.05
C LYS A 13 -9.20 -3.89 15.35
N ASN A 14 -10.38 -3.45 15.79
CA ASN A 14 -11.07 -2.31 15.20
C ASN A 14 -10.28 -1.01 15.41
N ARG A 15 -9.80 -0.75 16.63
CA ARG A 15 -8.95 0.43 16.93
C ARG A 15 -7.68 0.43 16.09
N LEU A 16 -7.09 -0.74 15.91
CA LEU A 16 -5.90 -0.90 15.08
C LEU A 16 -6.22 -0.60 13.61
N ALA A 17 -7.31 -1.12 13.08
CA ALA A 17 -7.75 -0.84 11.72
C ALA A 17 -8.00 0.67 11.50
N GLU A 18 -8.69 1.33 12.44
CA GLU A 18 -8.94 2.78 12.39
C GLU A 18 -7.64 3.60 12.34
N ALA A 19 -6.65 3.26 13.18
CA ALA A 19 -5.36 3.92 13.17
C ALA A 19 -4.61 3.71 11.84
N LEU A 20 -4.59 2.48 11.33
CA LEU A 20 -3.97 2.17 10.05
C LEU A 20 -4.68 2.88 8.89
N ASP A 21 -6.00 2.92 8.88
CA ASP A 21 -6.79 3.63 7.88
C ASP A 21 -6.51 5.15 7.92
N ALA A 22 -6.36 5.73 9.11
CA ALA A 22 -5.97 7.12 9.26
C ALA A 22 -4.58 7.40 8.66
N ASP A 23 -3.60 6.53 8.89
CA ASP A 23 -2.26 6.65 8.32
C ASP A 23 -2.26 6.49 6.80
N ILE A 24 -2.99 5.50 6.27
CA ILE A 24 -3.13 5.27 4.83
C ILE A 24 -3.84 6.46 4.15
N LYS A 25 -4.88 7.00 4.80
CA LYS A 25 -5.59 8.18 4.31
C LYS A 25 -4.69 9.40 4.32
N ARG A 26 -3.95 9.63 5.40
CA ARG A 26 -2.98 10.73 5.50
C ARG A 26 -1.91 10.62 4.44
N TRP A 27 -1.37 9.43 4.23
CA TRP A 27 -0.37 9.17 3.18
C TRP A 27 -0.97 9.44 1.80
N SER A 28 -2.12 8.85 1.46
CA SER A 28 -2.73 8.92 0.13
C SER A 28 -3.37 10.27 -0.21
N SER A 29 -3.71 11.09 0.78
CA SER A 29 -4.33 12.41 0.60
C SER A 29 -3.53 13.27 -0.39
N GLY A 30 -4.22 13.88 -1.35
CA GLY A 30 -3.62 14.73 -2.39
C GLY A 30 -2.86 13.97 -3.49
N LYS A 31 -2.70 12.65 -3.39
CA LYS A 31 -2.06 11.80 -4.42
C LYS A 31 -2.91 10.63 -4.91
N GLN A 32 -4.17 10.55 -4.46
CA GLN A 32 -5.12 9.54 -4.95
C GLN A 32 -5.29 9.66 -6.46
N GLY A 33 -5.21 8.54 -7.16
CA GLY A 33 -5.26 8.49 -8.63
C GLY A 33 -3.98 8.94 -9.36
N ASN A 34 -2.99 9.54 -8.67
CA ASN A 34 -1.70 9.89 -9.27
C ASN A 34 -0.68 8.79 -9.02
N LEU A 35 -0.50 7.92 -10.02
CA LEU A 35 0.37 6.74 -9.88
C LEU A 35 1.83 7.11 -9.59
N ARG A 36 2.38 8.16 -10.22
CA ARG A 36 3.77 8.58 -10.00
C ARG A 36 3.99 9.07 -8.57
N ALA A 37 3.05 9.86 -8.04
CA ALA A 37 3.12 10.37 -6.67
C ALA A 37 3.00 9.24 -5.64
N LEU A 38 2.12 8.25 -5.88
CA LEU A 38 2.01 7.07 -5.02
C LEU A 38 3.32 6.27 -5.01
N LEU A 39 3.84 5.88 -6.18
CA LEU A 39 5.05 5.07 -6.30
C LEU A 39 6.28 5.71 -5.66
N SER A 40 6.46 7.02 -5.86
CA SER A 40 7.63 7.74 -5.33
C SER A 40 7.62 7.95 -3.81
N THR A 41 6.50 7.64 -3.15
CA THR A 41 6.31 7.83 -1.70
C THR A 41 5.90 6.56 -0.97
N LEU A 42 5.98 5.38 -1.60
CA LEU A 42 5.60 4.09 -1.01
C LEU A 42 6.41 3.72 0.24
N GLN A 43 7.69 4.11 0.29
CA GLN A 43 8.58 3.83 1.43
C GLN A 43 8.06 4.39 2.76
N TYR A 44 7.25 5.46 2.72
CA TYR A 44 6.71 6.08 3.94
C TYR A 44 5.51 5.32 4.53
N ILE A 45 4.86 4.45 3.76
CA ILE A 45 3.71 3.67 4.25
C ILE A 45 4.04 2.18 4.41
N LEU A 46 4.93 1.63 3.57
CA LEU A 46 5.29 0.22 3.65
C LEU A 46 6.39 -0.08 4.68
N GLY A 47 7.20 0.93 5.03
CA GLY A 47 8.32 0.79 5.96
C GLY A 47 9.51 0.01 5.38
N PRO A 48 10.62 -0.08 6.13
CA PRO A 48 11.89 -0.63 5.66
C PRO A 48 11.84 -2.13 5.35
N ASP A 49 11.05 -2.90 6.11
CA ASP A 49 10.97 -4.37 5.96
C ASP A 49 10.09 -4.83 4.79
N SER A 50 9.48 -3.88 4.08
CA SER A 50 8.65 -4.17 2.91
C SER A 50 9.45 -4.68 1.72
N GLY A 51 10.77 -4.55 1.70
CA GLY A 51 11.57 -4.84 0.50
C GLY A 51 11.27 -3.91 -0.69
N TRP A 52 10.50 -2.84 -0.49
CA TRP A 52 10.34 -1.77 -1.46
C TRP A 52 11.63 -0.96 -1.54
N GLN A 53 12.11 -0.73 -2.75
CA GLN A 53 13.22 0.19 -3.01
C GLN A 53 12.62 1.54 -3.43
N PRO A 54 12.90 2.63 -2.69
CA PRO A 54 12.41 3.96 -3.05
C PRO A 54 12.77 4.31 -4.50
N VAL A 55 11.82 4.93 -5.20
CA VAL A 55 12.02 5.46 -6.55
C VAL A 55 11.72 6.96 -6.53
N THR A 56 12.56 7.76 -7.15
CA THR A 56 12.36 9.20 -7.27
C THR A 56 11.45 9.53 -8.45
N LEU A 57 10.79 10.69 -8.44
CA LEU A 57 9.98 11.14 -9.58
C LEU A 57 10.81 11.25 -10.87
N THR A 58 12.09 11.61 -10.76
CA THR A 58 13.04 11.68 -11.88
C THR A 58 13.32 10.31 -12.51
N GLU A 59 13.24 9.23 -11.74
CA GLU A 59 13.42 7.86 -12.26
C GLU A 59 12.16 7.33 -12.97
N ILE A 60 10.98 7.90 -12.70
CA ILE A 60 9.69 7.44 -13.25
C ILE A 60 9.01 8.50 -14.13
N VAL A 61 9.81 9.24 -14.90
CA VAL A 61 9.30 10.23 -15.87
C VAL A 61 8.59 9.53 -17.02
N THR A 62 9.24 8.53 -17.62
CA THR A 62 8.71 7.82 -18.80
C THR A 62 7.64 6.81 -18.41
N ALA A 63 6.68 6.58 -19.31
CA ALA A 63 5.65 5.59 -19.09
C ALA A 63 6.23 4.19 -18.83
N ALA A 64 7.25 3.78 -19.57
CA ALA A 64 7.92 2.50 -19.37
C ALA A 64 8.48 2.36 -17.94
N ALA A 65 9.08 3.42 -17.40
CA ALA A 65 9.60 3.42 -16.03
C ALA A 65 8.46 3.34 -14.99
N VAL A 66 7.35 4.05 -15.19
CA VAL A 66 6.15 3.95 -14.35
C VAL A 66 5.60 2.52 -14.35
N LYS A 67 5.45 1.90 -15.53
CA LYS A 67 4.97 0.51 -15.68
C LYS A 67 5.88 -0.49 -14.96
N LYS A 68 7.20 -0.29 -15.05
CA LYS A 68 8.19 -1.12 -14.34
C LYS A 68 8.10 -0.96 -12.82
N ALA A 69 8.02 0.27 -12.32
CA ALA A 69 7.91 0.55 -10.89
C ALA A 69 6.59 0.03 -10.31
N TYR A 70 5.47 0.20 -11.03
CA TYR A 70 4.16 -0.33 -10.64
C TYR A 70 4.19 -1.86 -10.49
N ARG A 71 4.76 -2.60 -11.45
CA ARG A 71 4.90 -4.06 -11.35
C ARG A 71 5.72 -4.50 -10.13
N LYS A 72 6.78 -3.76 -9.80
CA LYS A 72 7.57 -4.04 -8.58
C LYS A 72 6.75 -3.76 -7.33
N ALA A 73 6.00 -2.65 -7.31
CA ALA A 73 5.19 -2.26 -6.17
C ALA A 73 4.09 -3.28 -5.89
N THR A 74 3.36 -3.73 -6.91
CA THR A 74 2.30 -4.73 -6.76
C THR A 74 2.83 -6.06 -6.25
N LEU A 75 4.01 -6.51 -6.69
CA LEU A 75 4.67 -7.69 -6.11
C LEU A 75 5.03 -7.48 -4.64
N CYS A 76 5.52 -6.30 -4.28
CA CYS A 76 5.90 -5.96 -2.91
C CYS A 76 4.74 -6.06 -1.93
N VAL A 77 3.55 -5.62 -2.33
CA VAL A 77 2.34 -5.61 -1.49
C VAL A 77 1.42 -6.82 -1.72
N HIS A 78 1.81 -7.76 -2.59
CA HIS A 78 0.99 -8.94 -2.89
C HIS A 78 0.95 -9.92 -1.70
N PRO A 79 -0.21 -10.52 -1.37
CA PRO A 79 -0.35 -11.43 -0.23
C PRO A 79 0.64 -12.59 -0.23
N ASP A 80 0.96 -13.17 -1.40
CA ASP A 80 1.99 -14.22 -1.54
C ASP A 80 3.37 -13.77 -1.02
N LYS A 81 3.80 -12.55 -1.38
CA LYS A 81 5.09 -12.00 -0.91
C LYS A 81 5.06 -11.64 0.57
N LEU A 82 3.92 -11.18 1.08
CA LEU A 82 3.74 -10.91 2.51
C LEU A 82 3.79 -12.20 3.34
N GLN A 83 3.19 -13.27 2.82
CA GLN A 83 3.23 -14.58 3.45
C GLN A 83 4.66 -15.13 3.52
N GLN A 84 5.42 -15.04 2.42
CA GLN A 84 6.81 -15.48 2.36
C GLN A 84 7.73 -14.75 3.36
N ARG A 85 7.40 -13.52 3.76
CA ARG A 85 8.19 -12.70 4.68
C ARG A 85 7.68 -12.69 6.12
N GLY A 86 6.63 -13.45 6.42
CA GLY A 86 6.04 -13.48 7.76
C GLY A 86 5.41 -12.15 8.18
N ALA A 87 4.79 -11.42 7.23
CA ALA A 87 4.22 -10.11 7.50
C ALA A 87 3.18 -10.14 8.63
N SER A 88 3.21 -9.12 9.49
CA SER A 88 2.24 -8.95 10.58
C SER A 88 0.84 -8.65 10.05
N LEU A 89 -0.18 -8.79 10.91
CA LEU A 89 -1.55 -8.43 10.55
C LEU A 89 -1.65 -6.98 10.07
N GLN A 90 -0.93 -6.06 10.71
CA GLN A 90 -0.88 -4.65 10.34
C GLN A 90 -0.29 -4.45 8.94
N GLN A 91 0.84 -5.10 8.66
CA GLN A 91 1.50 -5.01 7.36
C GLN A 91 0.61 -5.56 6.24
N LYS A 92 -0.08 -6.68 6.49
CA LYS A 92 -1.06 -7.25 5.55
C LYS A 92 -2.19 -6.27 5.25
N TYR A 93 -2.76 -5.66 6.28
CA TYR A 93 -3.81 -4.66 6.16
C TYR A 93 -3.36 -3.45 5.33
N ILE A 94 -2.20 -2.86 5.67
CA ILE A 94 -1.64 -1.72 4.93
C ILE A 94 -1.42 -2.09 3.47
N CYS A 95 -0.80 -3.24 3.20
CA CYS A 95 -0.49 -3.68 1.84
C CYS A 95 -1.74 -3.91 1.00
N GLU A 96 -2.81 -4.47 1.57
CA GLU A 96 -4.11 -4.63 0.90
C GLU A 96 -4.65 -3.28 0.45
N LYS A 97 -4.76 -2.31 1.35
CA LYS A 97 -5.27 -0.96 1.02
C LYS A 97 -4.37 -0.22 0.03
N VAL A 98 -3.05 -0.36 0.17
CA VAL A 98 -2.08 0.23 -0.78
C VAL A 98 -2.22 -0.40 -2.16
N PHE A 99 -2.44 -1.72 -2.24
CA PHE A 99 -2.65 -2.41 -3.51
C PHE A 99 -3.87 -1.86 -4.25
N ASP A 100 -4.98 -1.64 -3.56
CA ASP A 100 -6.20 -1.07 -4.15
C ASP A 100 -5.97 0.35 -4.69
N LEU A 101 -5.30 1.21 -3.91
CA LEU A 101 -4.95 2.57 -4.33
C LEU A 101 -4.02 2.59 -5.55
N LEU A 102 -3.04 1.69 -5.60
CA LEU A 102 -2.14 1.54 -6.73
C LEU A 102 -2.89 1.05 -7.98
N LYS A 103 -3.81 0.09 -7.82
CA LYS A 103 -4.63 -0.45 -8.91
C LYS A 103 -5.55 0.62 -9.50
N GLU A 104 -6.17 1.43 -8.66
CA GLU A 104 -7.01 2.55 -9.11
C GLU A 104 -6.18 3.57 -9.91
N ALA A 105 -5.03 3.99 -9.37
CA ALA A 105 -4.16 4.94 -10.05
C ALA A 105 -3.58 4.38 -11.36
N TRP A 106 -3.30 3.08 -11.41
CA TRP A 106 -2.89 2.38 -12.63
C TRP A 106 -3.96 2.39 -13.71
N ASN A 107 -5.22 2.17 -13.34
CA ASN A 107 -6.32 2.20 -14.31
C ASN A 107 -6.45 3.58 -14.95
N ARG A 108 -6.30 4.66 -14.16
CA ARG A 108 -6.30 6.04 -14.69
C ARG A 108 -5.10 6.31 -15.59
N PHE A 109 -3.90 6.00 -15.11
CA PHE A 109 -2.66 6.14 -15.88
C PHE A 109 -2.72 5.38 -17.22
N SER A 110 -3.28 4.17 -17.22
CA SER A 110 -3.40 3.35 -18.43
C SER A 110 -4.47 3.85 -19.41
N ALA A 111 -5.48 4.58 -18.92
CA ALA A 111 -6.49 5.21 -19.75
C ALA A 111 -5.97 6.48 -20.44
N GLU A 112 -5.08 7.23 -19.78
CA GLU A 112 -4.42 8.42 -20.33
C GLU A 112 -3.34 8.08 -21.36
N GLU A 113 -2.78 6.87 -21.30
CA GLU A 113 -1.75 6.36 -22.22
C GLU A 113 -2.32 5.66 -23.49
N LYS A 114 -3.64 5.58 -23.60
CA LYS A 114 -4.34 5.03 -24.78
C LYS A 114 -4.59 6.12 -25.81
#